data_AF-A0A2N5IVQ2-F1
#
_entry.id   AF-A0A2N5IVQ2-F1
#
_cell.length_a   1.000
_cell.length_b   1.000
_cell.length_c   1.000
_cell.angle_alpha   90.00
_cell.angle_beta   90.00
_cell.angle_gamma   90.00
#
_symmetry.space_group_name_H-M   'P 1'
#
loop_
_entity.id
_entity.type
_entity.pdbx_description
1 polymer ?
#
loop_
_entity_poly.entity_id
_entity_poly.type
_entity_poly.pdbx_seq_one_letter_code
_entity_poly.pdbx_strand_id
1 'polypeptide(L)' 'MNRLTVKRILKHHRDGMTPSEIARQLQLPVMQVRDIIRRVTPGPTPSKRPDFQEPPLFD' A
#
# COMPACT_ATOMS: atom_id res chain seq x y z
N MET A 1 0.10 -20.25 -3.74
CA MET A 1 0.92 -19.02 -3.89
C MET A 1 2.08 -19.09 -2.92
N ASN A 2 3.33 -18.95 -3.38
CA ASN A 2 4.50 -18.99 -2.50
C ASN A 2 4.55 -17.76 -1.58
N ARG A 3 4.88 -17.98 -0.29
CA ARG A 3 5.09 -16.91 0.71
C ARG A 3 6.16 -15.88 0.27
N LEU A 4 7.14 -16.31 -0.52
CA LEU A 4 8.18 -15.46 -1.10
C LEU A 4 7.62 -14.44 -2.10
N THR A 5 6.65 -14.85 -2.91
CA THR A 5 6.00 -14.00 -3.93
C THR A 5 5.24 -12.86 -3.26
N VAL A 6 4.49 -13.17 -2.20
CA VAL A 6 3.76 -12.16 -1.41
C VAL A 6 4.73 -11.15 -0.79
N LYS A 7 5.85 -11.60 -0.22
CA LYS A 7 6.88 -10.70 0.32
C LYS A 7 7.47 -9.77 -0.74
N ARG A 8 7.73 -10.27 -1.96
CA ARG A 8 8.22 -9.42 -3.07
C ARG A 8 7.19 -8.37 -3.48
N ILE A 9 5.92 -8.76 -3.64
CA ILE A 9 4.83 -7.83 -3.97
C ILE A 9 4.75 -6.68 -2.96
N LEU A 10 4.79 -7.01 -1.67
CA LEU A 10 4.73 -5.99 -0.60
C LEU A 10 5.98 -5.12 -0.54
N LYS A 11 7.16 -5.69 -0.82
CA LYS A 11 8.40 -4.92 -0.91
C LYS A 11 8.30 -3.88 -2.03
N HIS A 12 7.90 -4.28 -3.22
CA HIS A 12 7.73 -3.35 -4.35
C HIS A 12 6.64 -2.32 -4.10
N HIS A 13 5.53 -2.70 -3.45
CA HIS A 13 4.47 -1.77 -3.09
C HIS A 13 4.94 -0.72 -2.07
N ARG A 14 5.79 -1.10 -1.11
CA ARG A 14 6.44 -0.16 -0.16
C ARG A 14 7.45 0.76 -0.84
N ASP A 15 8.09 0.31 -1.92
CA ASP A 15 8.95 1.11 -2.78
C ASP A 15 8.17 2.12 -3.64
N GLY A 16 6.83 2.12 -3.57
CA GLY A 16 5.96 3.04 -4.32
C GLY A 16 5.53 2.52 -5.70
N MET A 17 5.86 1.28 -6.06
CA MET A 17 5.44 0.71 -7.35
C MET A 17 3.93 0.43 -7.39
N THR A 18 3.36 0.62 -8.57
CA THR A 18 1.93 0.34 -8.80
C THR A 18 1.66 -1.16 -8.92
N PRO A 19 0.43 -1.63 -8.58
CA PRO A 19 0.08 -3.05 -8.72
C PRO A 19 0.29 -3.61 -10.13
N SER A 20 0.13 -2.77 -11.16
CA SER A 20 0.34 -3.13 -12.56
C SER A 20 1.82 -3.33 -12.91
N GLU A 21 2.71 -2.50 -12.38
CA GLU A 21 4.16 -2.66 -12.57
C GLU A 21 4.67 -3.90 -11.86
N ILE A 22 4.23 -4.11 -10.62
CA ILE A 22 4.59 -5.30 -9.82
C ILE A 22 4.12 -6.58 -10.52
N ALA A 23 2.90 -6.55 -11.07
CA ALA A 23 2.35 -7.65 -11.86
C ALA A 23 3.20 -7.95 -13.10
N ARG A 24 3.61 -6.92 -13.83
CA ARG A 24 4.47 -7.06 -15.01
C ARG A 24 5.87 -7.61 -14.63
N GLN A 25 6.44 -7.13 -13.54
CA GLN A 25 7.76 -7.53 -13.06
C GLN A 25 7.78 -8.96 -12.53
N LEU A 26 6.71 -9.40 -11.87
CA LEU A 26 6.59 -10.76 -11.33
C LEU A 26 5.88 -11.74 -12.30
N GLN A 27 5.48 -11.27 -13.48
CA GLN A 27 4.66 -12.02 -14.45
C GLN A 27 3.41 -12.63 -13.80
N LEU A 28 2.77 -11.84 -12.92
CA LEU A 28 1.56 -12.23 -12.23
C LEU A 28 0.37 -11.45 -12.77
N PRO A 29 -0.85 -12.02 -12.68
CA PRO A 29 -2.05 -11.26 -13.01
C PRO A 29 -2.25 -10.12 -12.01
N VAL A 30 -2.53 -8.92 -12.52
CA VAL A 30 -2.76 -7.70 -11.74
C VAL A 30 -3.83 -7.91 -10.66
N MET A 31 -4.89 -8.66 -10.98
CA MET A 31 -5.94 -9.04 -10.03
C MET A 31 -5.38 -9.76 -8.80
N GLN A 32 -4.46 -10.71 -8.97
CA GLN A 32 -3.84 -11.38 -7.82
C GLN A 32 -2.97 -10.42 -7.01
N VAL A 33 -2.17 -9.56 -7.66
CA VAL A 33 -1.33 -8.58 -6.97
C VAL A 33 -2.20 -7.65 -6.12
N ARG A 34 -3.30 -7.16 -6.69
CA ARG A 34 -4.26 -6.29 -6.02
C ARG A 34 -4.97 -6.99 -4.86
N ASP A 35 -5.36 -8.26 -5.03
CA ASP A 35 -5.98 -9.05 -3.96
C ASP A 35 -4.99 -9.30 -2.81
N ILE A 36 -3.72 -9.56 -3.11
CA ILE A 36 -2.65 -9.75 -2.10
C ILE A 36 -2.39 -8.44 -1.35
N ILE A 37 -2.23 -7.32 -2.05
CA ILE A 37 -2.06 -6.01 -1.41
C ILE A 37 -3.25 -5.74 -0.50
N ARG A 38 -4.48 -5.98 -0.97
CA ARG A 38 -5.69 -5.79 -0.17
C ARG A 38 -5.81 -6.74 1.03
N ARG A 39 -5.33 -7.98 0.92
CA ARG A 39 -5.35 -8.96 2.03
C ARG A 39 -4.30 -8.66 3.09
N VAL A 40 -3.12 -8.18 2.70
CA VAL A 40 -1.99 -7.99 3.62
C VAL A 40 -1.91 -6.56 4.15
N THR A 41 -2.33 -5.60 3.33
CA THR A 41 -2.62 -4.23 3.74
C THR A 41 -4.14 -4.11 3.78
N PRO A 42 -4.80 -4.45 4.92
CA PRO A 42 -6.13 -3.91 5.15
C PRO A 42 -5.97 -2.39 4.96
N GLY A 43 -6.86 -1.79 4.16
CA GLY A 43 -6.70 -0.44 3.61
C GLY A 43 -6.21 0.57 4.64
N PRO A 44 -5.61 1.69 4.21
CA PRO A 44 -5.04 2.67 5.12
C PRO A 44 -6.05 2.92 6.24
N THR A 45 -5.69 2.55 7.47
CA THR A 45 -6.24 3.27 8.63
C THR A 45 -6.06 4.72 8.23
N PRO A 46 -7.14 5.51 8.08
CA PRO A 46 -7.02 6.86 7.57
C PRO A 46 -5.88 7.49 8.33
N SER A 47 -4.82 7.84 7.61
CA SER A 47 -3.65 8.52 8.16
C SER A 47 -4.22 9.57 9.09
N LYS A 48 -3.80 9.52 10.36
CA LYS A 48 -4.16 10.48 11.40
C LYS A 48 -4.45 11.81 10.72
N ARG A 49 -5.69 12.30 10.89
CA ARG A 49 -6.06 13.66 10.50
C ARG A 49 -4.85 14.54 10.83
N PRO A 50 -4.36 15.39 9.91
CA PRO A 50 -3.34 16.36 10.29
C PRO A 50 -3.88 17.03 11.55
N ASP A 51 -3.09 16.95 12.62
CA ASP A 51 -3.41 17.55 13.90
C ASP A 51 -3.77 19.00 13.59
N PHE A 52 -5.07 19.31 13.62
CA PHE A 52 -5.55 20.65 13.35
C PHE A 52 -5.08 21.46 14.54
N GLN A 53 -3.90 22.06 14.40
CA GLN A 53 -3.35 22.95 15.39
C GLN A 53 -4.17 24.23 15.29
N GLU A 54 -5.12 24.41 16.21
CA GLU A 54 -5.86 25.66 16.33
C GLU A 54 -4.85 26.82 16.43
N PRO A 55 -4.93 27.83 15.56
CA PRO A 55 -4.09 29.01 15.71
C PRO A 55 -4.43 29.68 17.05
N PRO A 56 -3.42 30.18 17.79
CA PRO A 56 -3.67 30.87 19.05
C PRO A 56 -4.55 32.09 18.80
N LEU A 57 -5.68 32.15 19.51
CA LEU A 57 -6.54 33.33 19.57
C LEU A 57 -5.77 34.41 20.34
N PHE A 58 -5.26 35.43 19.64
CA PHE A 58 -4.75 36.62 20.30
C PHE A 58 -5.95 37.49 20.71
N ASP A 59 -5.98 37.87 21.99
CA ASP A 59 -6.92 38.81 22.61
C ASP A 59 -6.67 40.25 22.12
#